data_AF-W4UMI8-F1
#
_entry.id   AF-W4UMI8-F1
#
_cell.length_a   1.000
_cell.length_b   1.000
_cell.length_c   1.000
_cell.angle_alpha   90.00
_cell.angle_beta   90.00
_cell.angle_gamma   90.00
#
_symmetry.space_group_name_H-M   'P 1'
#
loop_
_entity.id
_entity.type
_entity.pdbx_description
1 polymer ?
#
loop_
_entity_poly.entity_id
_entity_poly.type
_entity_poly.pdbx_seq_one_letter_code
_entity_poly.pdbx_strand_id
1 'polypeptide(L)'
;MESTGIMGFSDIQVTDSAIYTVFQGVSFKEIAQKKGRRPDGGKYIYVFNLKGEPLYKYVLNRYIYGIWVDEATKTIIATDVNKDQPIVRFCFE
;
A
#
# COMPACT_ATOMS: atom_id res chain seq x y z
N MET A 1 -22.67 0.43 18.14
CA MET A 1 -21.83 1.45 17.50
C MET A 1 -21.30 0.88 16.20
N GLU A 2 -21.77 1.35 15.04
CA GLU A 2 -21.12 1.04 13.77
C GLU A 2 -19.80 1.83 13.70
N SER A 3 -18.65 1.16 13.64
CA SER A 3 -17.37 1.84 13.42
C SER A 3 -17.26 2.21 11.94
N THR A 4 -17.28 3.51 11.64
CA THR A 4 -17.13 4.06 10.28
C THR A 4 -15.67 4.12 9.79
N GLY A 5 -14.74 3.51 10.53
CA GLY A 5 -13.32 3.56 10.21
C GLY A 5 -12.94 2.72 8.99
N ILE A 6 -11.88 3.18 8.33
CA ILE A 6 -11.23 2.53 7.19
C ILE A 6 -9.82 2.16 7.64
N MET A 7 -9.37 0.95 7.30
CA MET A 7 -7.97 0.60 7.36
C MET A 7 -7.20 1.48 6.38
N GLY A 8 -6.52 2.47 6.93
CA GLY A 8 -5.90 3.57 6.19
C GLY A 8 -4.52 3.22 5.64
N PHE A 9 -3.55 4.07 5.93
CA PHE A 9 -2.17 3.89 5.49
C PHE A 9 -1.45 2.88 6.39
N SER A 10 -0.87 1.85 5.79
CA SER A 10 -0.14 0.79 6.54
C SER A 10 1.36 1.03 6.61
N ASP A 11 1.91 1.77 5.65
CA ASP A 11 3.34 2.10 5.60
C ASP A 11 3.56 3.41 4.83
N ILE A 12 4.63 4.12 5.18
CA ILE A 12 5.04 5.39 4.59
C ILE A 12 6.55 5.36 4.40
N GLN A 13 6.99 5.70 3.18
CA GLN A 13 8.38 5.98 2.90
C GLN A 13 8.53 7.36 2.27
N VAL A 14 9.42 8.15 2.87
CA VAL A 14 9.81 9.46 2.35
C VAL A 14 11.16 9.30 1.65
N THR A 15 11.23 9.74 0.40
CA THR A 15 12.45 9.82 -0.40
C THR A 15 12.88 11.29 -0.52
N ASP A 16 13.94 11.54 -1.28
CA ASP A 16 14.39 12.90 -1.56
C ASP A 16 13.39 13.70 -2.42
N SER A 17 12.53 13.02 -3.20
CA SER A 17 11.62 13.68 -4.14
C SER A 17 10.12 13.51 -3.83
N ALA A 18 9.72 12.46 -3.10
CA ALA A 18 8.32 12.14 -2.90
C ALA A 18 8.03 11.36 -1.61
N ILE A 19 6.74 11.28 -1.27
CA ILE A 19 6.20 10.48 -0.16
C ILE A 19 5.37 9.35 -0.76
N TYR A 20 5.78 8.11 -0.52
CA TYR A 20 5.08 6.90 -0.97
C TYR A 20 4.34 6.29 0.21
N THR A 21 3.07 5.93 0.02
CA THR A 21 2.26 5.34 1.08
C THR A 21 1.47 4.15 0.60
N VAL A 22 1.43 3.07 1.40
CA VAL A 22 0.56 1.92 1.13
C VAL A 22 -0.80 2.17 1.75
N PHE A 23 -1.86 2.07 0.96
CA PHE A 23 -3.24 2.30 1.42
C PHE A 23 -4.11 1.06 1.26
N GLN A 24 -4.78 0.66 2.35
CA GLN A 24 -5.72 -0.45 2.34
C GLN A 24 -7.09 -0.07 1.76
N GLY A 25 -7.69 1.00 2.26
CA GLY A 25 -8.97 1.50 1.77
C GLY A 25 -10.15 0.55 2.03
N VAL A 26 -10.04 -0.28 3.07
CA VAL A 26 -11.07 -1.26 3.44
C VAL A 26 -11.76 -0.81 4.71
N SER A 27 -13.09 -0.73 4.71
CA SER A 27 -13.85 -0.38 5.90
C SER A 27 -13.91 -1.52 6.92
N PHE A 28 -13.99 -1.18 8.21
CA PHE A 28 -14.21 -2.17 9.26
C PHE A 28 -15.49 -2.98 9.07
N LYS A 29 -16.52 -2.35 8.47
CA LYS A 29 -17.77 -3.02 8.10
C LYS A 29 -17.54 -4.12 7.06
N GLU A 30 -16.76 -3.85 6.01
CA GLU A 30 -16.42 -4.87 5.00
C GLU A 30 -15.54 -5.98 5.57
N ILE A 31 -14.70 -5.67 6.57
CA ILE A 31 -13.90 -6.68 7.29
C ILE A 31 -14.82 -7.59 8.10
N ALA A 32 -15.75 -7.02 8.87
CA ALA A 32 -16.67 -7.77 9.72
C ALA A 32 -17.69 -8.61 8.94
N GLN A 33 -18.11 -8.16 7.75
CA GLN A 33 -19.13 -8.83 6.95
C GLN A 33 -18.62 -10.02 6.12
N LYS A 34 -17.31 -10.11 5.84
CA LYS A 34 -16.76 -11.19 5.01
C LYS A 34 -16.47 -12.44 5.83
N LYS A 35 -17.15 -13.54 5.49
CA LYS A 35 -16.82 -14.89 5.95
C LYS A 35 -15.73 -15.48 5.03
N GLY A 36 -14.54 -15.75 5.56
CA GLY A 36 -13.43 -16.40 4.83
C GLY A 36 -12.10 -15.63 4.89
N ARG A 37 -11.05 -16.20 4.29
CA ARG A 37 -9.70 -15.62 4.30
C ARG A 37 -9.61 -14.50 3.25
N ARG A 38 -9.45 -13.25 3.71
CA ARG A 38 -9.20 -12.08 2.85
C ARG A 38 -7.68 -11.92 2.65
N PRO A 39 -7.22 -11.54 1.45
CA PRO A 39 -5.85 -11.06 1.30
C PRO A 39 -5.64 -9.84 2.21
N ASP A 40 -4.61 -9.90 3.03
CA ASP A 40 -4.26 -8.84 3.95
C ASP A 40 -3.25 -7.86 3.31
N GLY A 41 -3.25 -6.61 3.77
CA GLY A 41 -2.44 -5.53 3.19
C GLY A 41 -3.20 -4.61 2.23
N GLY A 42 -2.53 -3.59 1.72
CA GLY A 42 -3.05 -2.59 0.80
C GLY A 42 -2.77 -2.91 -0.67
N LYS A 43 -3.64 -2.44 -1.55
CA LYS A 43 -3.55 -2.64 -3.01
C LYS A 43 -3.12 -1.38 -3.76
N TYR A 44 -2.98 -0.27 -3.04
CA TYR A 44 -2.68 1.03 -3.62
C TYR A 44 -1.39 1.58 -3.02
N ILE A 45 -0.52 2.11 -3.89
CA ILE A 45 0.56 3.00 -3.47
C ILE A 45 0.19 4.40 -3.93
N TYR A 46 0.01 5.32 -2.97
CA TYR A 46 -0.15 6.73 -3.27
C TYR A 46 1.20 7.41 -3.21
N VAL A 47 1.47 8.30 -4.17
CA VAL A 47 2.67 9.12 -4.21
C VAL A 47 2.25 10.57 -4.09
N PHE A 48 2.86 11.27 -3.14
CA PHE A 48 2.69 12.70 -2.94
C PHE A 48 4.03 13.40 -3.14
N ASN A 49 4.01 14.67 -3.48
CA ASN A 49 5.21 15.48 -3.32
C ASN A 49 5.47 15.75 -1.84
N LEU A 50 6.62 16.35 -1.53
CA LEU A 50 7.01 16.65 -0.15
C LEU A 50 6.10 17.68 0.57
N LYS A 51 5.18 18.34 -0.15
CA LYS A 51 4.14 19.21 0.41
C LYS A 51 2.83 18.46 0.72
N GLY A 52 2.74 17.18 0.37
CA GLY A 52 1.54 16.36 0.55
C GLY A 52 0.53 16.46 -0.58
N GLU A 53 0.89 17.06 -1.72
CA GLU A 53 0.01 17.13 -2.90
C GLU A 53 0.10 15.81 -3.68
N PRO A 54 -1.02 15.22 -4.12
CA PRO A 54 -1.01 13.93 -4.81
C PRO A 54 -0.37 14.04 -6.19
N LEU A 55 0.55 13.12 -6.49
CA LEU A 55 1.22 12.99 -7.78
C LEU A 55 0.71 11.77 -8.54
N TYR A 56 0.77 10.59 -7.91
CA TYR A 56 0.44 9.32 -8.56
C TYR A 56 -0.36 8.39 -7.64
N LYS A 57 -1.07 7.45 -8.26
CA LYS A 57 -1.71 6.33 -7.59
C LYS A 57 -1.42 5.06 -8.39
N TYR A 58 -0.52 4.22 -7.87
CA TYR A 58 -0.29 2.90 -8.44
C TYR A 58 -1.34 1.92 -7.92
N VAL A 59 -1.94 1.15 -8.83
CA VAL A 59 -2.90 0.09 -8.52
C VAL A 59 -2.21 -1.25 -8.76
N LEU A 60 -1.98 -2.00 -7.68
CA LEU A 60 -1.25 -3.27 -7.75
C LEU A 60 -2.19 -4.43 -8.09
N ASN A 61 -1.64 -5.52 -8.64
CA ASN A 61 -2.38 -6.76 -8.86
C ASN A 61 -2.41 -7.68 -7.61
N ARG A 62 -1.78 -7.26 -6.52
CA ARG A 62 -1.65 -8.00 -5.25
C ARG A 62 -1.71 -7.05 -4.06
N TYR A 63 -1.81 -7.63 -2.86
CA TYR A 63 -1.87 -6.89 -1.61
C TYR A 63 -0.51 -6.91 -0.92
N ILE A 64 -0.07 -5.76 -0.38
CA ILE A 64 1.24 -5.58 0.24
C ILE A 64 1.12 -4.84 1.57
N TYR A 65 2.10 -4.97 2.44
CA TYR A 65 2.13 -4.29 3.75
C TYR A 65 3.17 -3.17 3.82
N GLY A 66 4.44 -3.53 3.68
CA GLY A 66 5.56 -2.61 3.70
C GLY A 66 6.16 -2.38 2.32
N ILE A 67 6.83 -1.25 2.16
CA ILE A 67 7.56 -0.86 0.94
C ILE A 67 8.97 -0.36 1.26
N TRP A 68 9.85 -0.54 0.29
CA TRP A 68 11.11 0.16 0.16
C TRP A 68 11.25 0.63 -1.29
N VAL A 69 11.52 1.91 -1.48
CA VAL A 69 11.53 2.63 -2.75
C VAL A 69 12.96 3.10 -3.02
N ASP A 70 13.41 2.84 -4.23
CA ASP A 70 14.63 3.36 -4.82
C ASP A 70 14.27 4.10 -6.10
N GLU A 71 14.35 5.43 -6.04
CA GLU A 71 13.99 6.31 -7.15
C GLU A 71 15.05 6.30 -8.26
N ALA A 72 16.31 6.05 -7.93
CA ALA A 72 17.39 6.00 -8.91
C ALA A 72 17.21 4.81 -9.86
N THR A 73 16.78 3.67 -9.33
CA THR A 73 16.49 2.47 -10.13
C THR A 73 15.01 2.29 -10.45
N LYS A 74 14.15 3.27 -10.09
CA LYS A 74 12.69 3.23 -10.21
C LYS A 74 12.08 1.91 -9.72
N THR A 75 12.53 1.47 -8.55
CA THR A 75 12.17 0.18 -7.96
C THR A 75 11.36 0.38 -6.69
N ILE A 76 10.33 -0.44 -6.52
CA ILE A 76 9.68 -0.64 -5.21
C ILE A 76 9.81 -2.11 -4.83
N ILE A 77 10.46 -2.39 -3.72
CA ILE A 77 10.43 -3.69 -3.04
C ILE A 77 9.29 -3.64 -2.03
N ALA A 78 8.49 -4.69 -1.95
CA ALA A 78 7.36 -4.75 -1.01
C ALA A 78 7.21 -6.13 -0.38
N THR A 79 6.43 -6.19 0.70
CA THR A 79 6.10 -7.44 1.39
C THR A 79 4.64 -7.87 1.13
N ASP A 80 4.43 -9.01 0.47
CA ASP A 80 3.15 -9.68 0.29
C ASP A 80 3.00 -10.81 1.33
N VAL A 81 2.30 -10.51 2.43
CA VAL A 81 2.09 -11.45 3.55
C VAL A 81 1.18 -12.63 3.21
N ASN A 82 0.62 -12.66 1.99
CA ASN A 82 -0.32 -13.68 1.54
C ASN A 82 0.37 -14.85 0.82
N LYS A 83 1.70 -14.82 0.71
CA LYS A 83 2.52 -15.78 -0.02
C LYS A 83 3.72 -16.23 0.82
N ASP A 84 4.15 -17.48 0.64
CA ASP A 84 5.33 -18.04 1.31
C ASP A 84 6.64 -17.34 0.89
N GLN A 85 6.65 -16.74 -0.30
CA GLN A 85 7.70 -15.84 -0.78
C GLN A 85 7.18 -14.39 -0.70
N PRO A 86 7.40 -13.69 0.42
CA PRO A 86 6.75 -12.40 0.65
C PRO A 86 7.44 -11.23 -0.05
N ILE A 87 8.71 -11.36 -0.45
CA ILE A 87 9.44 -10.25 -1.08
C ILE A 87 9.08 -10.17 -2.57
N VAL A 88 8.46 -9.05 -2.96
CA VAL A 88 8.07 -8.77 -4.35
C VAL A 88 8.70 -7.48 -4.83
N ARG A 89 8.92 -7.37 -6.14
CA ARG A 89 9.55 -6.22 -6.77
C ARG A 89 8.62 -5.64 -7.82
N PHE A 90 8.48 -4.32 -7.83
CA PHE A 90 7.80 -3.54 -8.85
C PHE A 90 8.78 -2.56 -9.46
N CYS A 91 8.59 -2.25 -10.74
CA CYS A 91 9.26 -1.14 -11.40
C CYS A 91 8.20 -0.11 -11.78
N PHE A 92 8.54 1.17 -11.70
CA PHE A 92 7.66 2.26 -12.10
C PHE A 92 8.36 3.18 -13.11
N GLU A 93 7.58 3.98 -13.81
CA GLU A 93 8.06 4.97 -14.78
C GLU A 93 8.03 6.38 -14.20
#